data_AF-A0A838WCN7-F1
#
_entry.id   AF-A0A838WCN7-F1
#
_cell.length_a   1.000
_cell.length_b   1.000
_cell.length_c   1.000
_cell.angle_alpha   90.00
_cell.angle_beta   90.00
_cell.angle_gamma   90.00
#
_symmetry.space_group_name_H-M   'P 1'
#
loop_
_entity.id
_entity.type
_entity.pdbx_description
1 polymer ?
#
loop_
_entity_poly.entity_id
_entity_poly.type
_entity_poly.pdbx_seq_one_letter_code
_entity_poly.pdbx_strand_id
1 'polypeptide(L)'
;MPRSKSRHGLGKDLELRLLHGQCAYCRIHATPETPLTREHLIPRSKGGGRKDHGIIVPACAECNRRRGCQELVLFLLLRPRRISALLDHFFSLSADNLHQIDLRVFAEVYAALGVLDECAALGAAWRVHLRRLCASRTIHRRRYAARRIVTSAGERLEKRREQRRESEGPGCPVPDIQPFHPQLGLDEPLGTTRARLLGLLSTVWGTPAEEVEHEIDRAKRPGSGRPAESELARAEARALTPRHRRRRVDRRRGRAPRTPRGSGRRARAA
;
A
#
# COMPACT_ATOMS: atom_id res chain seq x y z
N MET A 1 2.93 12.65 -26.25
CA MET A 1 3.85 11.56 -26.63
C MET A 1 3.82 10.47 -25.57
N PRO A 2 3.22 9.29 -25.82
CA PRO A 2 3.29 8.19 -24.86
C PRO A 2 4.73 7.69 -24.84
N ARG A 3 5.47 7.93 -23.75
CA ARG A 3 6.76 7.27 -23.55
C ARG A 3 6.47 5.77 -23.54
N SER A 4 6.86 5.08 -24.62
CA SER A 4 7.09 3.63 -24.64
C SER A 4 8.22 3.33 -23.65
N LYS A 5 7.97 3.52 -22.35
CA LYS A 5 8.91 3.21 -21.29
C LYS A 5 9.10 1.71 -21.36
N SER A 6 10.33 1.29 -21.66
CA SER A 6 10.70 -0.10 -21.77
C SER A 6 10.39 -0.78 -20.41
N ARG A 7 9.25 -1.49 -20.35
CA ARG A 7 8.88 -2.37 -19.22
C ARG A 7 9.90 -3.50 -18.99
N HIS A 8 10.88 -3.63 -19.88
CA HIS A 8 11.97 -4.59 -19.81
C HIS A 8 13.00 -4.25 -18.71
N GLY A 9 13.06 -3.00 -18.24
CA GLY A 9 14.05 -2.56 -17.24
C GLY A 9 13.88 -3.24 -15.88
N LEU A 10 12.67 -3.19 -15.30
CA LEU A 10 12.39 -3.76 -13.98
C LEU A 10 12.58 -5.28 -13.92
N GLY A 11 12.19 -5.99 -14.98
CA GLY A 11 12.36 -7.45 -15.03
C GLY A 11 13.82 -7.85 -14.96
N LYS A 12 14.68 -7.24 -15.79
CA LYS A 12 16.13 -7.51 -15.79
C LYS A 12 16.79 -7.12 -14.47
N ASP A 13 16.44 -5.95 -13.91
CA ASP A 13 16.97 -5.51 -12.61
C ASP A 13 16.57 -6.47 -11.48
N LEU A 14 15.33 -6.96 -11.48
CA LEU A 14 14.89 -7.96 -10.51
C LEU A 14 15.69 -9.27 -10.63
N GLU A 15 15.94 -9.77 -11.85
CA GLU A 15 16.76 -10.98 -12.03
C GLU A 15 18.17 -10.82 -11.47
N LEU A 16 18.83 -9.69 -11.77
CA LEU A 16 20.15 -9.38 -11.21
C LEU A 16 20.13 -9.33 -9.69
N ARG A 17 19.10 -8.72 -9.10
CA ARG A 17 18.94 -8.64 -7.64
C ARG A 17 18.62 -9.98 -6.99
N LEU A 18 17.96 -10.90 -7.68
CA LEU A 18 17.74 -12.25 -7.15
C LEU A 18 19.06 -13.03 -7.06
N LEU A 19 19.99 -12.79 -7.99
CA LEU A 19 21.29 -13.46 -8.06
C LEU A 19 22.33 -12.85 -7.11
N HIS A 20 22.39 -11.52 -7.03
CA HIS A 20 23.49 -10.80 -6.35
C HIS A 20 23.04 -9.74 -5.35
N GLY A 21 21.73 -9.56 -5.19
CA GLY A 21 21.17 -8.52 -4.34
C GLY A 21 21.05 -8.92 -2.88
N GLN A 22 20.18 -8.21 -2.20
CA GLN A 22 19.81 -8.45 -0.81
C GLN A 22 18.29 -8.59 -0.69
N CYS A 23 17.85 -9.33 0.33
CA CYS A 23 16.45 -9.39 0.71
C CYS A 23 15.93 -7.99 1.07
N ALA A 24 14.84 -7.56 0.42
CA ALA A 24 14.20 -6.26 0.62
C ALA A 24 13.65 -6.03 2.05
N TYR A 25 13.64 -7.06 2.90
CA TYR A 25 13.10 -6.96 4.27
C TYR A 25 14.15 -7.07 5.36
N CYS A 26 15.18 -7.89 5.17
CA CYS A 26 16.18 -8.15 6.21
C CYS A 26 17.62 -7.89 5.76
N ARG A 27 17.82 -7.40 4.53
CA ARG A 27 19.12 -7.06 3.94
C ARG A 27 20.13 -8.22 3.85
N ILE A 28 19.69 -9.47 4.08
CA ILE A 28 20.57 -10.63 3.89
C ILE A 28 20.92 -10.74 2.40
N HIS A 29 22.21 -10.90 2.09
CA HIS A 29 22.69 -11.09 0.74
C HIS A 29 22.26 -12.44 0.17
N ALA A 30 22.07 -12.49 -1.15
CA ALA A 30 21.93 -13.75 -1.86
C ALA A 30 23.22 -14.58 -1.71
N THR A 31 23.10 -15.79 -1.18
CA THR A 31 24.16 -16.82 -1.24
C THR A 31 23.57 -18.13 -1.76
N PRO A 32 24.38 -19.11 -2.20
CA PRO A 32 23.88 -20.43 -2.57
C PRO A 32 23.01 -21.09 -1.49
N GLU A 33 23.33 -20.86 -0.21
CA GLU A 33 22.59 -21.38 0.95
C GLU A 33 21.35 -20.55 1.29
N THR A 34 21.33 -19.29 0.90
CA THR A 34 20.22 -18.35 1.16
C THR A 34 19.72 -17.69 -0.13
N PRO A 35 19.21 -18.48 -1.11
CA PRO A 35 18.75 -17.94 -2.36
C PRO A 35 17.57 -16.98 -2.14
N LEU A 36 17.56 -15.87 -2.89
CA LEU A 36 16.45 -14.94 -2.88
C LEU A 36 15.34 -15.46 -3.80
N THR A 37 14.11 -15.14 -3.41
CA THR A 37 12.88 -15.54 -4.08
C THR A 37 12.12 -14.29 -4.53
N ARG A 38 11.27 -14.43 -5.55
CA ARG A 38 10.37 -13.34 -5.99
C ARG A 38 9.20 -13.26 -5.02
N GLU A 39 9.07 -12.14 -4.32
CA GLU A 39 7.97 -11.90 -3.40
C GLU A 39 7.07 -10.76 -3.87
N HIS A 40 5.75 -10.98 -3.81
CA HIS A 40 4.76 -9.98 -4.20
C HIS A 40 4.40 -9.09 -3.00
N LEU A 41 4.75 -7.80 -3.08
CA LEU A 41 4.35 -6.79 -2.09
C LEU A 41 2.83 -6.72 -1.92
N ILE A 42 2.11 -6.86 -3.04
CA ILE A 42 0.65 -7.03 -3.09
C ILE A 42 0.36 -8.50 -3.44
N PRO A 43 -0.17 -9.32 -2.52
CA PRO A 43 -0.39 -10.73 -2.79
C PRO A 43 -1.27 -10.97 -4.03
N ARG A 44 -0.99 -12.05 -4.76
CA ARG A 44 -1.79 -12.45 -5.94
C ARG A 44 -3.27 -12.65 -5.62
N SER A 45 -3.57 -13.24 -4.46
CA SER A 45 -4.95 -13.42 -3.97
C SER A 45 -5.67 -12.11 -3.64
N LYS A 46 -4.97 -10.97 -3.69
CA LYS A 46 -5.48 -9.62 -3.40
C LYS A 46 -5.34 -8.69 -4.60
N GLY A 47 -5.23 -9.25 -5.80
CA GLY A 47 -5.15 -8.50 -7.06
C GLY A 47 -3.74 -8.06 -7.43
N GLY A 48 -2.69 -8.66 -6.86
CA GLY A 48 -1.33 -8.51 -7.38
C GLY A 48 -1.14 -9.27 -8.70
N GLY A 49 -0.68 -8.58 -9.75
CA GLY A 49 -0.41 -9.20 -11.05
C GLY A 49 0.79 -10.15 -11.02
N ARG A 50 0.69 -11.32 -11.68
CA ARG A 50 1.79 -12.32 -11.72
C ARG A 50 3.07 -11.79 -12.39
N LYS A 51 2.91 -10.91 -13.37
CA LYS A 51 4.01 -10.34 -14.18
C LYS A 51 4.21 -8.84 -13.90
N ASP A 52 3.63 -8.36 -12.80
CA ASP A 52 3.73 -6.97 -12.41
C ASP A 52 5.02 -6.78 -11.60
N HIS A 53 6.12 -6.51 -12.30
CA HIS A 53 7.42 -6.32 -11.68
C HIS A 53 7.43 -5.11 -10.74
N GLY A 54 6.49 -4.16 -10.89
CA GLY A 54 6.35 -2.99 -10.00
C GLY A 54 5.90 -3.34 -8.58
N ILE A 55 5.50 -4.60 -8.34
CA ILE A 55 5.10 -5.08 -7.01
C ILE A 55 5.89 -6.31 -6.57
N ILE A 56 6.94 -6.70 -7.30
CA ILE A 56 7.75 -7.88 -6.98
C ILE A 56 9.12 -7.44 -6.50
N VAL A 57 9.54 -7.96 -5.34
CA VAL A 57 10.85 -7.66 -4.73
C VAL A 57 11.63 -8.94 -4.42
N PRO A 58 12.97 -8.89 -4.35
CA PRO A 58 13.77 -10.00 -3.88
C PRO A 58 13.57 -10.20 -2.36
N ALA A 59 13.26 -11.41 -1.93
CA ALA A 59 13.13 -11.76 -0.51
C ALA A 59 13.70 -13.14 -0.22
N CYS A 60 14.42 -13.30 0.90
CA CYS A 60 14.87 -14.62 1.33
C CYS A 60 13.67 -15.53 1.65
N ALA A 61 13.86 -16.85 1.54
CA ALA A 61 12.81 -17.84 1.77
C ALA A 61 12.08 -17.66 3.11
N GLU A 62 12.82 -17.31 4.18
CA GLU A 62 12.22 -17.10 5.50
C GLU A 62 11.34 -15.84 5.56
N CYS A 63 11.79 -14.72 4.99
CA CYS A 63 10.97 -13.51 4.96
C CYS A 63 9.73 -13.72 4.08
N ASN A 64 9.89 -14.34 2.92
CA ASN A 64 8.80 -14.65 1.99
C ASN A 64 7.77 -15.59 2.66
N ARG A 65 8.20 -16.70 3.27
CA ARG A 65 7.31 -17.62 4.00
C ARG A 65 6.57 -16.94 5.14
N ARG A 66 7.26 -16.13 5.96
CA ARG A 66 6.62 -15.37 7.05
C ARG A 66 5.61 -14.34 6.54
N ARG A 67 5.84 -13.81 5.34
CA ARG A 67 4.98 -12.83 4.68
C ARG A 67 3.71 -13.51 4.15
N GLY A 68 3.86 -14.60 3.40
CA GLY A 68 2.74 -15.37 2.85
C GLY A 68 1.73 -14.47 2.12
N CYS A 69 0.44 -14.64 2.42
CA CYS A 69 -0.62 -13.79 1.85
C CYS A 69 -1.04 -12.61 2.75
N GLN A 70 -0.23 -12.25 3.75
CA GLN A 70 -0.56 -11.16 4.66
C GLN A 70 -0.62 -9.82 3.89
N GLU A 71 -1.11 -8.75 4.53
CA GLU A 71 -1.06 -7.39 3.97
C GLU A 71 0.26 -6.73 4.32
N LEU A 72 0.83 -5.89 3.44
CA LEU A 72 2.19 -5.40 3.62
C LEU A 72 2.31 -4.63 4.94
N VAL A 73 1.33 -3.77 5.22
CA VAL A 73 1.25 -3.06 6.49
C VAL A 73 1.30 -3.99 7.72
N LEU A 74 0.58 -5.12 7.71
CA LEU A 74 0.53 -6.02 8.87
C LEU A 74 1.88 -6.68 9.10
N PHE A 75 2.54 -7.08 8.01
CA PHE A 75 3.85 -7.69 8.07
C PHE A 75 4.92 -6.70 8.56
N LEU A 76 4.85 -5.45 8.12
CA LEU A 76 5.75 -4.37 8.53
C LEU A 76 5.53 -3.97 10.00
N LEU A 77 4.27 -3.87 10.44
CA LEU A 77 3.93 -3.54 11.83
C LEU A 77 4.45 -4.56 12.84
N LEU A 78 4.47 -5.85 12.47
CA LEU A 78 5.03 -6.89 13.33
C LEU A 78 6.56 -6.78 13.49
N ARG A 79 7.25 -6.12 12.54
CA ARG A 79 8.71 -6.00 12.50
C ARG A 79 9.13 -4.66 11.91
N PRO A 80 9.03 -3.55 12.67
CA PRO A 80 9.23 -2.19 12.16
C PRO A 80 10.57 -1.96 11.45
N ARG A 81 11.65 -2.64 11.88
CA ARG A 81 12.96 -2.60 11.21
C ARG A 81 12.92 -2.97 9.72
N ARG A 82 11.91 -3.73 9.28
CA ARG A 82 11.71 -4.08 7.87
C ARG A 82 11.23 -2.91 7.02
N ILE A 83 10.68 -1.86 7.64
CA ILE A 83 10.26 -0.64 6.92
C ILE A 83 11.50 0.04 6.36
N SER A 84 12.50 0.32 7.19
CA SER A 84 13.75 0.94 6.73
C SER A 84 14.41 0.07 5.65
N ALA A 85 14.54 -1.25 5.84
CA ALA A 85 15.10 -2.14 4.82
C ALA A 85 14.34 -2.08 3.47
N LEU A 86 13.00 -2.01 3.51
CA LEU A 86 12.19 -1.89 2.30
C LEU A 86 12.37 -0.54 1.62
N LEU A 87 12.48 0.54 2.40
CA LEU A 87 12.77 1.86 1.85
C LEU A 87 14.16 1.89 1.21
N ASP A 88 15.19 1.29 1.82
CA ASP A 88 16.53 1.21 1.22
C ASP A 88 16.50 0.49 -0.12
N HIS A 89 15.72 -0.60 -0.19
CA HIS A 89 15.52 -1.31 -1.44
C HIS A 89 14.95 -0.36 -2.50
N PHE A 90 13.93 0.44 -2.19
CA PHE A 90 13.37 1.41 -3.12
C PHE A 90 14.35 2.53 -3.50
N PHE A 91 15.15 3.04 -2.55
CA PHE A 91 16.20 4.03 -2.84
C PHE A 91 17.33 3.48 -3.71
N SER A 92 17.52 2.17 -3.72
CA SER A 92 18.50 1.52 -4.61
C SER A 92 17.97 1.32 -6.04
N LEU A 93 16.69 1.61 -6.33
CA LEU A 93 16.12 1.53 -7.67
C LEU A 93 16.44 2.79 -8.46
N SER A 94 16.56 2.68 -9.78
CA SER A 94 16.58 3.86 -10.65
C SER A 94 15.24 4.60 -10.58
N ALA A 95 15.23 5.89 -10.89
CA ALA A 95 14.00 6.70 -10.90
C ALA A 95 12.92 6.09 -11.82
N ASP A 96 13.30 5.57 -12.99
CA ASP A 96 12.37 4.92 -13.91
C ASP A 96 11.77 3.63 -13.36
N ASN A 97 12.55 2.84 -12.60
CA ASN A 97 12.05 1.64 -11.93
C ASN A 97 11.14 2.02 -10.75
N LEU A 98 11.49 3.07 -10.02
CA LEU A 98 10.68 3.59 -8.91
C LEU A 98 9.32 4.11 -9.39
N HIS A 99 9.25 4.78 -10.54
CA HIS A 99 7.99 5.22 -11.17
C HIS A 99 7.05 4.08 -11.55
N GLN A 100 7.56 2.86 -11.68
CA GLN A 100 6.78 1.68 -12.00
C GLN A 100 6.24 0.97 -10.77
N ILE A 101 6.66 1.36 -9.55
CA ILE A 101 6.14 0.80 -8.31
C ILE A 101 4.70 1.26 -8.10
N ASP A 102 3.81 0.31 -7.80
CA ASP A 102 2.39 0.60 -7.57
C ASP A 102 2.19 1.50 -6.34
N LEU A 103 1.42 2.59 -6.48
CA LEU A 103 1.13 3.54 -5.40
C LEU A 103 0.50 2.90 -4.15
N ARG A 104 -0.20 1.77 -4.31
CA ARG A 104 -0.74 1.00 -3.18
C ARG A 104 0.37 0.52 -2.24
N VAL A 105 1.57 0.22 -2.76
CA VAL A 105 2.72 -0.16 -1.93
C VAL A 105 3.12 0.97 -1.00
N PHE A 106 3.31 2.18 -1.53
CA PHE A 106 3.64 3.37 -0.73
C PHE A 106 2.54 3.68 0.28
N ALA A 107 1.26 3.50 -0.09
CA ALA A 107 0.15 3.67 0.84
C ALA A 107 0.16 2.65 1.99
N GLU A 108 0.59 1.39 1.77
CA GLU A 108 0.75 0.41 2.85
C GLU A 108 1.88 0.79 3.80
N VAL A 109 3.02 1.27 3.27
CA VAL A 109 4.14 1.77 4.09
C VAL A 109 3.71 3.01 4.89
N TYR A 110 3.02 3.94 4.24
CA TYR A 110 2.45 5.12 4.87
C TYR A 110 1.50 4.77 6.02
N ALA A 111 0.60 3.81 5.81
CA ALA A 111 -0.30 3.31 6.84
C ALA A 111 0.46 2.68 8.03
N ALA A 112 1.54 1.94 7.75
CA ALA A 112 2.36 1.33 8.80
C ALA A 112 3.01 2.40 9.67
N LEU A 113 3.64 3.42 9.04
CA LEU A 113 4.28 4.52 9.75
C LEU A 113 3.28 5.31 10.59
N GLY A 114 2.10 5.63 10.08
CA GLY A 114 1.07 6.33 10.86
C GLY A 114 0.61 5.54 12.09
N VAL A 115 0.45 4.22 11.96
CA VAL A 115 0.11 3.38 13.12
C VAL A 115 1.24 3.32 14.13
N LEU A 116 2.50 3.23 13.68
CA LEU A 116 3.66 3.20 14.58
C LEU A 116 3.86 4.52 15.33
N ASP A 117 3.64 5.65 14.65
CA ASP A 117 3.70 7.00 15.23
C ASP A 117 2.69 7.16 16.38
N GLU A 118 1.44 6.77 16.15
CA GLU A 118 0.41 6.74 17.19
C GLU A 118 0.75 5.78 18.34
N CYS A 119 1.35 4.62 18.04
CA CYS A 119 1.74 3.65 19.06
C CYS A 119 2.93 4.14 19.88
N ALA A 120 3.88 4.87 19.28
CA ALA A 120 5.07 5.38 19.95
C ALA A 120 4.72 6.34 21.09
N ALA A 121 3.63 7.11 20.94
CA ALA A 121 3.10 7.98 21.99
C ALA A 121 2.60 7.23 23.25
N LEU A 122 2.41 5.91 23.18
CA LEU A 122 1.88 5.09 24.28
C LEU A 122 2.97 4.47 25.18
N GLY A 123 4.25 4.75 24.94
CA GLY A 123 5.36 4.22 25.73
C GLY A 123 5.33 2.68 25.81
N ALA A 124 5.57 2.10 26.98
CA ALA A 124 5.67 0.63 27.15
C ALA A 124 4.41 -0.16 26.72
N ALA A 125 3.23 0.48 26.67
CA ALA A 125 1.98 -0.16 26.29
C ALA A 125 1.80 -0.36 24.77
N TRP A 126 2.70 0.20 23.94
CA TRP A 126 2.54 0.27 22.48
C TRP A 126 2.29 -1.11 21.84
N ARG A 127 2.95 -2.18 22.31
CA ARG A 127 2.79 -3.54 21.77
C ARG A 127 1.40 -4.12 22.00
N VAL A 128 0.81 -3.87 23.18
CA VAL A 128 -0.55 -4.33 23.51
C VAL A 128 -1.56 -3.59 22.64
N HIS A 129 -1.38 -2.27 22.50
CA HIS A 129 -2.23 -1.46 21.63
C HIS A 129 -2.14 -1.91 20.16
N LEU A 130 -0.93 -2.14 19.64
CA LEU A 130 -0.73 -2.61 18.28
C LEU A 130 -1.42 -3.96 18.02
N ARG A 131 -1.31 -4.92 18.95
CA ARG A 131 -2.02 -6.20 18.84
C ARG A 131 -3.54 -6.00 18.77
N ARG A 132 -4.10 -5.10 19.59
CA ARG A 132 -5.54 -4.76 19.54
C ARG A 132 -5.92 -4.14 18.20
N LEU A 133 -5.13 -3.20 17.69
CA LEU A 133 -5.36 -2.60 16.37
C LEU A 133 -5.34 -3.65 15.25
N CYS A 134 -4.36 -4.54 15.26
CA CYS A 134 -4.22 -5.62 14.27
C CYS A 134 -5.35 -6.65 14.34
N ALA A 135 -5.89 -6.92 15.53
CA ALA A 135 -7.05 -7.80 15.72
C ALA A 135 -8.38 -7.12 15.33
N SER A 136 -8.43 -5.79 15.35
CA SER A 136 -9.61 -5.01 15.05
C SER A 136 -9.78 -4.71 13.55
N ARG A 137 -10.98 -4.27 13.14
CA ARG A 137 -11.21 -3.70 11.80
C ARG A 137 -10.59 -2.31 11.61
N THR A 138 -10.03 -1.71 12.66
CA THR A 138 -9.42 -0.38 12.61
C THR A 138 -8.25 -0.33 11.64
N ILE A 139 -7.40 -1.36 11.61
CA ILE A 139 -6.27 -1.40 10.68
C ILE A 139 -6.74 -1.37 9.22
N HIS A 140 -7.83 -2.06 8.89
CA HIS A 140 -8.39 -2.03 7.54
C HIS A 140 -8.89 -0.63 7.16
N ARG A 141 -9.56 0.07 8.07
CA ARG A 141 -10.00 1.46 7.85
C ARG A 141 -8.82 2.40 7.64
N ARG A 142 -7.75 2.26 8.44
CA ARG A 142 -6.53 3.07 8.31
C ARG A 142 -5.82 2.84 6.98
N ARG A 143 -5.70 1.58 6.55
CA ARG A 143 -5.17 1.24 5.21
C ARG A 143 -5.97 1.87 4.09
N TYR A 144 -7.30 1.76 4.16
CA TYR A 144 -8.18 2.35 3.17
C TYR A 144 -8.02 3.88 3.13
N ALA A 145 -7.98 4.52 4.30
CA ALA A 145 -7.74 5.96 4.41
C ALA A 145 -6.38 6.36 3.81
N ALA A 146 -5.31 5.63 4.12
CA ALA A 146 -3.97 5.85 3.58
C ALA A 146 -3.93 5.73 2.05
N ARG A 147 -4.55 4.68 1.48
CA ARG A 147 -4.67 4.52 0.02
C ARG A 147 -5.36 5.72 -0.62
N ARG A 148 -6.50 6.14 -0.07
CA ARG A 148 -7.22 7.32 -0.56
C ARG A 148 -6.37 8.59 -0.47
N ILE A 149 -5.68 8.79 0.65
CA ILE A 149 -4.80 9.96 0.87
C ILE A 149 -3.69 10.01 -0.17
N VAL A 150 -2.93 8.91 -0.33
CA VAL A 150 -1.79 8.84 -1.26
C VAL A 150 -2.26 8.98 -2.70
N THR A 151 -3.34 8.29 -3.09
CA THR A 151 -3.89 8.39 -4.45
C THR A 151 -4.37 9.81 -4.75
N SER A 152 -5.19 10.42 -3.89
CA SER A 152 -5.70 11.76 -4.12
C SER A 152 -4.61 12.84 -4.11
N ALA A 153 -3.56 12.67 -3.30
CA ALA A 153 -2.40 13.56 -3.37
C ALA A 153 -1.67 13.42 -4.72
N GLY A 154 -1.39 12.19 -5.15
CA GLY A 154 -0.77 11.91 -6.45
C GLY A 154 -1.55 12.49 -7.64
N GLU A 155 -2.87 12.27 -7.70
CA GLU A 155 -3.73 12.80 -8.76
C GLU A 155 -3.65 14.33 -8.88
N ARG A 156 -3.64 15.05 -7.74
CA ARG A 156 -3.54 16.52 -7.74
C ARG A 156 -2.16 17.00 -8.18
N LEU A 157 -1.10 16.31 -7.76
CA LEU A 157 0.27 16.62 -8.16
C LEU A 157 0.48 16.40 -9.66
N GLU A 158 -0.02 15.28 -10.19
CA GLU A 158 0.03 14.99 -11.62
C GLU A 158 -0.73 16.04 -12.43
N LYS A 159 -1.95 16.40 -12.02
CA LYS A 159 -2.73 17.45 -12.66
C LYS A 159 -2.00 18.80 -12.67
N ARG A 160 -1.38 19.20 -11.55
CA ARG A 160 -0.58 20.44 -11.50
C ARG A 160 0.62 20.38 -12.43
N ARG A 161 1.29 19.23 -12.51
CA ARG A 161 2.43 19.03 -13.42
C ARG A 161 1.99 19.14 -14.88
N GLU A 162 0.83 18.61 -15.24
CA GLU A 162 0.25 18.76 -16.58
C GLU A 162 -0.07 20.23 -16.88
N GLN A 163 -0.73 20.93 -15.96
CA GLN A 163 -1.03 22.36 -16.10
C GLN A 163 0.24 23.21 -16.29
N ARG A 164 1.31 22.93 -15.53
CA ARG A 164 2.61 23.61 -15.70
C ARG A 164 3.20 23.38 -17.10
N ARG A 165 3.14 22.13 -17.60
CA ARG A 165 3.62 21.79 -18.95
C ARG A 165 2.82 22.48 -20.06
N GLU A 166 1.52 22.69 -19.84
CA GLU A 166 0.68 23.42 -20.78
C GLU A 166 0.99 24.93 -20.76
N SER A 167 1.25 25.50 -19.58
CA SER A 167 1.53 26.94 -19.43
C SER A 167 2.95 27.34 -19.84
N GLU A 168 3.95 26.48 -19.60
CA GLU A 168 5.37 26.79 -19.85
C GLU A 168 5.77 26.53 -21.32
N GLY A 169 4.85 26.03 -22.15
CA GLY A 169 5.17 25.58 -23.51
C GLY A 169 6.17 24.42 -23.51
N PRO A 170 6.81 24.09 -24.64
CA PRO A 170 7.94 23.15 -24.68
C PRO A 170 9.17 23.77 -24.00
N GLY A 171 9.13 23.87 -22.67
CA GLY A 171 10.19 24.43 -21.84
C GLY A 171 11.40 23.50 -21.74
N CYS A 172 12.56 24.14 -21.58
CA CYS A 172 13.85 23.50 -21.33
C CYS A 172 13.77 22.43 -20.23
N PRO A 173 14.60 21.36 -20.31
CA PRO A 173 14.60 20.27 -19.35
C PRO A 173 14.82 20.81 -17.92
N VAL A 174 13.90 20.45 -17.02
CA VAL A 174 13.99 20.75 -15.58
C VAL A 174 15.31 20.19 -15.04
N PRO A 175 16.04 20.94 -14.18
CA PRO A 175 17.28 20.46 -13.58
C PRO A 175 17.08 19.12 -12.88
N ASP A 176 18.08 18.27 -13.01
CA ASP A 176 18.10 16.91 -12.47
C ASP A 176 17.99 16.99 -10.93
N ILE A 177 16.88 16.49 -10.37
CA ILE A 177 16.71 16.42 -8.92
C ILE A 177 17.68 15.34 -8.45
N GLN A 178 18.82 15.75 -7.90
CA GLN A 178 19.81 14.85 -7.32
C GLN A 178 19.12 13.93 -6.29
N PRO A 179 19.23 12.60 -6.45
CA PRO A 179 18.61 11.68 -5.51
C PRO A 179 19.24 11.86 -4.12
N PHE A 180 18.40 12.18 -3.14
CA PHE A 180 18.81 12.23 -1.75
C PHE A 180 19.09 10.80 -1.24
N HIS A 181 20.33 10.54 -0.81
CA HIS A 181 20.77 9.24 -0.27
C HIS A 181 21.02 9.35 1.24
N PRO A 182 20.01 9.11 2.10
CA PRO A 182 20.20 9.13 3.55
C PRO A 182 21.04 7.94 4.04
N GLN A 183 21.93 8.19 5.00
CA GLN A 183 22.71 7.15 5.69
C GLN A 183 21.81 6.28 6.59
N LEU A 184 22.08 4.97 6.62
CA LEU A 184 21.16 3.94 7.12
C LEU A 184 21.53 3.45 8.53
N GLY A 185 20.77 3.87 9.55
CA GLY A 185 20.86 3.35 10.92
C GLY A 185 19.80 2.27 11.24
N LEU A 186 20.12 1.34 12.14
CA LEU A 186 19.22 0.25 12.57
C LEU A 186 18.15 0.67 13.59
N ASP A 187 18.30 1.86 14.19
CA ASP A 187 17.39 2.47 15.17
C ASP A 187 16.95 3.87 14.71
N GLU A 188 16.63 3.98 13.42
CA GLU A 188 16.20 5.21 12.79
C GLU A 188 14.89 5.75 13.42
N PRO A 189 14.84 7.04 13.82
CA PRO A 189 13.61 7.65 14.31
C PRO A 189 12.48 7.57 13.26
N LEU A 190 11.24 7.35 13.71
CA LEU A 190 10.07 7.27 12.81
C LEU A 190 9.91 8.52 11.93
N GLY A 191 10.28 9.70 12.44
CA GLY A 191 10.30 10.94 11.67
C GLY A 191 11.23 10.87 10.46
N THR A 192 12.44 10.34 10.63
CA THR A 192 13.40 10.14 9.53
C THR A 192 12.86 9.11 8.53
N THR A 193 12.33 7.98 9.00
CA THR A 193 11.73 6.98 8.11
C THR A 193 10.53 7.54 7.32
N ARG A 194 9.74 8.45 7.91
CA ARG A 194 8.68 9.18 7.20
C ARG A 194 9.26 10.12 6.15
N ALA A 195 10.26 10.93 6.49
CA ALA A 195 10.90 11.84 5.54
C ALA A 195 11.47 11.08 4.32
N ARG A 196 12.03 9.90 4.55
CA ARG A 196 12.49 8.98 3.50
C ARG A 196 11.36 8.51 2.58
N LEU A 197 10.22 8.12 3.14
CA LEU A 197 9.04 7.79 2.33
C LEU A 197 8.57 8.98 1.49
N LEU A 198 8.55 10.19 2.06
CA LEU A 198 8.20 11.42 1.35
C LEU A 198 9.20 11.72 0.21
N GLY A 199 10.50 11.48 0.43
CA GLY A 199 11.53 11.58 -0.61
C GLY A 199 11.30 10.61 -1.77
N LEU A 200 10.92 9.35 -1.50
CA LEU A 200 10.57 8.42 -2.58
C LEU A 200 9.33 8.88 -3.36
N LEU A 201 8.29 9.34 -2.66
CA LEU A 201 7.07 9.87 -3.30
C LEU A 201 7.37 11.14 -4.11
N SER A 202 8.29 11.98 -3.63
CA SER A 202 8.83 13.14 -4.33
C SER A 202 9.46 12.73 -5.66
N THR A 203 10.33 11.70 -5.65
CA THR A 203 10.90 11.15 -6.89
C THR A 203 9.81 10.56 -7.79
N VAL A 204 8.84 9.82 -7.23
CA VAL A 204 7.76 9.18 -8.00
C VAL A 204 6.90 10.22 -8.73
N TRP A 205 6.55 11.31 -8.06
CA TRP A 205 5.70 12.35 -8.64
C TRP A 205 6.50 13.44 -9.39
N GLY A 206 7.81 13.48 -9.23
CA GLY A 206 8.67 14.53 -9.80
C GLY A 206 8.30 15.90 -9.21
N THR A 207 8.15 15.95 -7.89
CA THR A 207 7.69 17.13 -7.12
C THR A 207 8.50 17.22 -5.84
N PRO A 208 8.91 18.42 -5.35
CA PRO A 208 9.60 18.56 -4.07
C PRO A 208 8.87 17.88 -2.89
N ALA A 209 9.62 17.32 -1.95
CA ALA A 209 9.08 16.53 -0.84
C ALA A 209 8.16 17.34 0.08
N GLU A 210 8.39 18.65 0.21
CA GLU A 210 7.58 19.58 0.98
C GLU A 210 6.20 19.76 0.36
N GLU A 211 6.12 19.88 -0.97
CA GLU A 211 4.85 19.97 -1.69
C GLU A 211 4.09 18.63 -1.62
N VAL A 212 4.82 17.51 -1.65
CA VAL A 212 4.24 16.18 -1.44
C VAL A 212 3.64 16.04 -0.04
N GLU A 213 4.37 16.43 1.00
CA GLU A 213 3.88 16.42 2.37
C GLU A 213 2.65 17.31 2.53
N HIS A 214 2.69 18.53 1.99
CA HIS A 214 1.57 19.45 2.00
C HIS A 214 0.32 18.84 1.36
N GLU A 215 0.45 18.16 0.22
CA GLU A 215 -0.69 17.52 -0.45
C GLU A 215 -1.24 16.31 0.30
N ILE A 216 -0.36 15.53 0.92
CA ILE A 216 -0.77 14.44 1.82
C ILE A 216 -1.55 15.00 3.00
N ASP A 217 -1.08 16.09 3.62
CA ASP A 217 -1.76 16.74 4.73
C ASP A 217 -3.09 17.36 4.32
N ARG A 218 -3.15 17.98 3.14
CA ARG A 218 -4.40 18.44 2.55
C ARG A 218 -5.39 17.30 2.34
N ALA A 219 -4.92 16.14 1.85
CA ALA A 219 -5.77 14.96 1.64
C ALA A 219 -6.28 14.32 2.94
N LYS A 220 -5.60 14.54 4.08
CA LYS A 220 -6.07 14.08 5.40
C LYS A 220 -7.29 14.87 5.89
N ARG A 221 -7.38 16.17 5.54
CA ARG A 221 -8.42 17.05 6.06
C ARG A 221 -9.82 16.53 5.66
N PRO A 222 -10.77 16.40 6.62
CA PRO A 222 -12.15 16.04 6.29
C PRO A 222 -12.71 17.03 5.25
N GLY A 223 -13.36 16.51 4.20
CA GLY A 223 -13.99 17.33 3.16
C GLY A 223 -13.11 17.69 1.95
N SER A 224 -11.78 17.51 2.00
CA SER A 224 -10.88 17.96 0.91
C SER A 224 -10.95 17.18 -0.42
N GLY A 225 -11.80 16.14 -0.50
CA GLY A 225 -11.88 15.25 -1.66
C GLY A 225 -13.26 14.66 -1.92
N ARG A 226 -14.33 15.24 -1.36
CA ARG A 226 -15.66 15.02 -1.93
C ARG A 226 -15.90 16.15 -2.92
N PRO A 227 -16.09 15.88 -4.23
CA PRO A 227 -16.75 16.86 -5.06
C PRO A 227 -18.08 17.19 -4.37
N ALA A 228 -18.43 18.47 -4.29
CA ALA A 228 -19.69 18.94 -3.71
C ALA A 228 -20.90 18.17 -4.29
N GLU A 229 -20.78 17.72 -5.54
CA GLU A 229 -21.73 16.83 -6.23
C GLU A 229 -21.98 15.49 -5.52
N SER A 230 -21.01 14.91 -4.79
CA SER A 230 -21.23 13.65 -4.06
C SER A 230 -21.98 13.85 -2.74
N GLU A 231 -21.96 15.06 -2.18
CA GLU A 231 -22.81 15.40 -1.04
C GLU A 231 -24.21 15.79 -1.50
N LEU A 232 -24.35 16.48 -2.63
CA LEU A 232 -25.63 16.70 -3.30
C LEU A 232 -26.29 15.37 -3.68
N ALA A 233 -25.57 14.46 -4.35
CA ALA A 233 -26.09 13.14 -4.72
C ALA A 233 -26.40 12.25 -3.51
N ARG A 234 -25.70 12.42 -2.38
CA ARG A 234 -26.04 11.73 -1.11
C ARG A 234 -27.22 12.39 -0.40
N ALA A 235 -27.37 13.71 -0.49
CA ALA A 235 -28.52 14.43 0.02
C ALA A 235 -29.77 14.08 -0.80
N GLU A 236 -29.66 14.02 -2.12
CA GLU A 236 -30.68 13.54 -3.05
C GLU A 236 -30.99 12.06 -2.81
N ALA A 237 -29.99 11.18 -2.67
CA ALA A 237 -30.25 9.77 -2.35
C ALA A 237 -30.90 9.57 -0.96
N ARG A 238 -30.61 10.45 0.01
CA ARG A 238 -31.29 10.46 1.32
C ARG A 238 -32.71 11.00 1.19
N ALA A 239 -32.92 12.06 0.41
CA ALA A 239 -34.23 12.64 0.13
C ALA A 239 -35.13 11.69 -0.68
N LEU A 240 -34.54 10.88 -1.56
CA LEU A 240 -35.19 9.85 -2.38
C LEU A 240 -35.39 8.52 -1.64
N THR A 241 -35.04 8.43 -0.35
CA THR A 241 -35.45 7.28 0.49
C THR A 241 -36.59 7.59 1.47
N PRO A 242 -37.81 7.92 1.01
CA PRO A 242 -39.01 7.73 1.82
C PRO A 242 -39.37 6.25 1.95
N ARG A 243 -39.42 5.76 3.19
CA ARG A 243 -40.33 4.70 3.71
C ARG A 243 -40.23 3.25 3.20
N HIS A 244 -39.52 2.89 2.14
CA HIS A 244 -39.57 1.49 1.65
C HIS A 244 -38.83 0.44 2.51
N ARG A 245 -38.01 0.84 3.49
CA ARG A 245 -37.25 -0.11 4.31
C ARG A 245 -38.09 -0.84 5.37
N ARG A 246 -39.30 -0.39 5.70
CA ARG A 246 -40.19 -1.08 6.67
C ARG A 246 -41.02 -2.22 6.07
N ARG A 247 -41.13 -2.38 4.74
CA ARG A 247 -41.96 -3.44 4.13
C ARG A 247 -41.22 -4.73 3.73
N ARG A 248 -39.88 -4.78 3.83
CA ARG A 248 -39.10 -5.97 3.41
C ARG A 248 -38.73 -6.94 4.54
N VAL A 249 -39.08 -6.64 5.80
CA VAL A 249 -38.82 -7.56 6.93
C VAL A 249 -39.93 -8.59 7.11
N ASP A 250 -41.16 -8.33 6.63
CA ASP A 250 -42.27 -9.28 6.85
C ASP A 250 -42.43 -10.37 5.78
N ARG A 251 -41.84 -10.24 4.58
CA ARG A 251 -41.95 -11.28 3.53
C ARG A 251 -40.99 -12.47 3.68
N ARG A 252 -40.07 -12.47 4.66
CA ARG A 252 -39.13 -13.58 4.90
C ARG A 252 -39.57 -14.56 6.00
N ARG A 253 -40.79 -14.44 6.53
CA ARG A 253 -41.41 -15.44 7.41
C ARG A 253 -42.22 -16.52 6.67
N GLY A 254 -42.19 -16.56 5.35
CA GLY A 254 -42.64 -17.70 4.56
C GLY A 254 -41.60 -18.83 4.54
N ARG A 255 -41.31 -19.43 5.70
CA ARG A 255 -40.58 -20.71 5.76
C ARG A 255 -41.54 -21.80 5.29
N ALA A 256 -41.30 -22.35 4.11
CA ALA A 256 -41.90 -23.62 3.71
C ALA A 256 -41.51 -24.72 4.73
N PRO A 257 -42.44 -25.61 5.11
CA PRO A 257 -42.16 -26.70 6.04
C PRO A 257 -41.07 -27.62 5.47
N ARG A 258 -40.04 -27.88 6.27
CA ARG A 258 -38.99 -28.85 5.95
C ARG A 258 -39.59 -30.25 6.02
N THR A 259 -39.63 -30.94 4.89
CA THR A 259 -39.87 -32.39 4.84
C THR A 259 -38.79 -33.13 5.64
N PRO A 260 -39.15 -34.09 6.50
CA PRO A 260 -38.19 -34.85 7.29
C PRO A 260 -37.33 -35.73 6.37
N ARG A 261 -36.00 -35.59 6.47
CA ARG A 261 -35.04 -36.50 5.81
C ARG A 261 -35.05 -37.82 6.57
N GLY A 262 -35.49 -38.87 5.88
CA GLY A 262 -35.45 -40.25 6.36
C GLY A 262 -34.03 -40.69 6.73
N SER A 263 -33.93 -41.28 7.91
CA SER A 263 -32.75 -41.93 8.47
C SER A 263 -32.55 -43.31 7.84
N GLY A 264 -31.78 -43.36 6.76
CA GLY A 264 -31.28 -44.62 6.20
C GLY A 264 -30.17 -45.20 7.07
N ARG A 265 -30.53 -46.02 8.08
CA ARG A 265 -29.60 -46.96 8.73
C ARG A 265 -29.15 -47.99 7.68
N ARG A 266 -27.86 -48.00 7.32
CA ARG A 266 -27.23 -49.17 6.70
C ARG A 266 -26.59 -50.01 7.79
N ALA A 267 -27.16 -51.17 8.02
CA ALA A 267 -26.53 -52.27 8.74
C ALA A 267 -25.28 -52.73 7.97
N ARG A 268 -24.18 -52.94 8.70
CA ARG A 268 -23.07 -53.80 8.26
C ARG A 268 -23.15 -55.06 9.10
N ALA A 269 -23.32 -56.19 8.44
CA ALA A 269 -23.15 -57.52 8.99
C ALA A 269 -21.87 -58.12 8.40
N ALA A 270 -21.18 -58.87 9.27
CA ALA A 270 -20.16 -59.92 9.03
C ALA A 270 -19.07 -59.65 7.99
#